data_AF-A0AAV6W902-F1
#
_entry.id   AF-A0AAV6W902-F1
#
_cell.length_a   1.000
_cell.length_b   1.000
_cell.length_c   1.000
_cell.angle_alpha   90.00
_cell.angle_beta   90.00
_cell.angle_gamma   90.00
#
_symmetry.space_group_name_H-M   'P 1'
#
loop_
_entity.id
_entity.type
_entity.pdbx_description
1 polymer ?
#
loop_
_entity_poly.entity_id
_entity_poly.type
_entity_poly.pdbx_seq_one_letter_code
_entity_poly.pdbx_strand_id
1 'polypeptide(L)'
;MEMERSYPALESLSICKMPNLEEWNVPDSVESFPCLKYLRIEGCPKLTKLPFVPSLKEFTLHYNNVTLLGSIMFLTLETLHIWDLPIRTLPKLLDNPSTLKTLGLHGCANLESVDEGLQYLNCLGHLQIMWCDSITSFPIAILENLSSLTSLGFQFCEKLNPLSGPLRSGVVSERLNIGFCPELKHLPESVQKLSCLKELTIHHCEGLRSLPDWLGSLQSLRELWIGECPDLEKRCQKPNGEDWLTISHIPIILINWKIVQNLDI
;
A
#
# COMPACT_ATOMS: atom_id res chain seq x y z
N MET A 1 23.01 25.42 -31.39
CA MET A 1 23.38 23.99 -31.28
C MET A 1 22.23 23.32 -30.56
N GLU A 2 21.45 22.50 -31.26
CA GLU A 2 20.47 21.63 -30.60
C GLU A 2 21.24 20.66 -29.72
N MET A 3 20.86 20.56 -28.44
CA MET A 3 21.41 19.56 -27.54
C MET A 3 20.98 18.20 -28.09
N GLU A 4 21.92 17.32 -28.45
CA GLU A 4 21.58 15.98 -28.90
C GLU A 4 20.76 15.28 -27.81
N ARG A 5 19.56 14.85 -28.17
CA ARG A 5 18.67 14.09 -27.29
C ARG A 5 18.74 12.64 -27.69
N SER A 6 19.18 11.78 -26.78
CA SER A 6 18.98 10.34 -26.96
C SER A 6 17.55 9.99 -26.57
N TYR A 7 16.98 9.00 -27.24
CA TYR A 7 15.64 8.46 -26.96
C TYR A 7 14.56 9.52 -26.68
N PRO A 8 14.39 10.56 -27.53
CA PRO A 8 13.56 11.73 -27.22
C PRO A 8 12.06 11.43 -27.10
N ALA A 9 11.61 10.27 -27.57
CA ALA A 9 10.21 9.83 -27.52
C ALA A 9 9.98 8.62 -26.60
N LEU A 10 11.02 8.11 -25.93
CA LEU A 10 10.90 6.91 -25.08
C LEU A 10 10.15 7.27 -23.79
N GLU A 11 8.95 6.71 -23.62
CA GLU A 11 8.12 6.95 -22.43
C GLU A 11 8.19 5.84 -21.38
N SER A 12 8.51 4.61 -21.80
CA SER A 12 8.57 3.45 -20.91
C SER A 12 9.81 2.63 -21.19
N LEU A 13 10.53 2.25 -20.13
CA LEU A 13 11.73 1.44 -20.20
C LEU A 13 11.72 0.38 -19.09
N SER A 14 12.05 -0.85 -19.47
CA SER A 14 12.21 -1.96 -18.53
C SER A 14 13.58 -2.58 -18.71
N ILE A 15 14.35 -2.65 -17.62
CA ILE A 15 15.64 -3.33 -17.55
C ILE A 15 15.46 -4.55 -16.66
N CYS A 16 15.50 -5.73 -17.25
CA CYS A 16 15.19 -6.99 -16.56
C CYS A 16 16.35 -7.97 -16.68
N LYS A 17 16.67 -8.62 -15.56
CA LYS A 17 17.58 -9.77 -15.48
C LYS A 17 18.95 -9.47 -16.10
N MET A 18 19.52 -8.31 -15.75
CA MET A 18 20.87 -7.91 -16.13
C MET A 18 21.80 -7.98 -14.90
N PRO A 19 22.24 -9.18 -14.48
CA PRO A 19 22.93 -9.38 -13.20
C PRO A 19 24.31 -8.71 -13.11
N ASN A 20 24.91 -8.36 -14.26
CA ASN A 20 26.21 -7.73 -14.36
C ASN A 20 26.13 -6.23 -14.70
N LEU A 21 24.93 -5.65 -14.79
CA LEU A 21 24.79 -4.22 -15.03
C LEU A 21 25.20 -3.45 -13.77
N GLU A 22 26.37 -2.83 -13.82
CA GLU A 22 26.97 -2.09 -12.71
C GLU A 22 26.67 -0.59 -12.80
N GLU A 23 26.75 -0.04 -14.01
CA GLU A 23 26.57 1.38 -14.27
C GLU A 23 25.56 1.60 -15.39
N TRP A 24 24.74 2.63 -15.21
CA TRP A 24 23.89 3.16 -16.27
C TRP A 24 24.19 4.64 -16.43
N ASN A 25 25.38 4.90 -16.96
CA ASN A 25 25.88 6.25 -17.17
C ASN A 25 25.47 6.75 -18.55
N VAL A 26 24.94 7.96 -18.56
CA VAL A 26 24.65 8.72 -19.77
C VAL A 26 25.57 9.94 -19.75
N PRO A 27 26.23 10.31 -20.87
CA PRO A 27 27.04 11.52 -20.92
C PRO A 27 26.23 12.76 -20.53
N ASP A 28 26.74 13.58 -19.61
CA ASP A 28 26.07 14.80 -19.11
C ASP A 28 25.70 15.80 -20.21
N SER A 29 26.33 15.70 -21.38
CA SER A 29 26.06 16.54 -22.56
C SER A 29 24.79 16.15 -23.33
N VAL A 30 24.14 15.04 -22.98
CA VAL A 30 23.01 14.45 -23.73
C VAL A 30 21.82 14.23 -22.80
N GLU A 31 20.75 14.99 -23.04
CA GLU A 31 19.45 14.75 -22.39
C GLU A 31 18.85 13.46 -22.97
N SER A 32 19.08 12.32 -22.30
CA SER A 32 18.86 11.00 -22.92
C SER A 32 17.51 10.36 -22.64
N PHE A 33 16.73 10.91 -21.71
CA PHE A 33 15.41 10.38 -21.37
C PHE A 33 14.43 11.53 -21.04
N PRO A 34 14.28 12.54 -21.92
CA PRO A 34 13.44 13.71 -21.63
C PRO A 34 11.96 13.36 -21.46
N CYS A 35 11.49 12.25 -22.01
CA CYS A 35 10.08 11.84 -22.00
C CYS A 35 9.81 10.56 -21.20
N LEU A 36 10.82 9.99 -20.52
CA LEU A 36 10.65 8.72 -19.81
C LEU A 36 9.78 8.92 -18.57
N LYS A 37 8.60 8.28 -18.56
CA LYS A 37 7.59 8.35 -17.51
C LYS A 37 7.55 7.10 -16.65
N TYR A 38 7.82 5.94 -17.24
CA TYR A 38 7.74 4.64 -16.59
C TYR A 38 9.08 3.93 -16.63
N LEU A 39 9.60 3.54 -15.47
CA LEU A 39 10.84 2.80 -15.37
C LEU A 39 10.67 1.59 -14.47
N ARG A 40 10.94 0.40 -15.02
CA ARG A 40 11.03 -0.85 -14.28
C ARG A 40 12.46 -1.36 -14.28
N ILE A 41 12.99 -1.65 -13.10
CA ILE A 41 14.28 -2.33 -12.91
C ILE A 41 14.03 -3.62 -12.14
N GLU A 42 14.45 -4.75 -12.72
CA GLU A 42 14.25 -6.07 -12.14
C GLU A 42 15.52 -6.90 -12.24
N GLY A 43 15.97 -7.47 -11.12
CA GLY A 43 17.10 -8.40 -11.12
C GLY A 43 18.40 -7.79 -11.65
N CYS A 44 18.72 -6.57 -11.24
CA CYS A 44 19.95 -5.83 -11.57
C CYS A 44 20.73 -5.49 -10.28
N PRO A 45 21.14 -6.50 -9.48
CA PRO A 45 21.65 -6.32 -8.11
C PRO A 45 22.92 -5.47 -8.00
N LYS A 46 23.68 -5.33 -9.09
CA LYS A 46 24.89 -4.51 -9.12
C LYS A 46 24.64 -3.05 -9.50
N LEU A 47 23.46 -2.72 -10.02
CA LEU A 47 23.12 -1.36 -10.41
C LEU A 47 22.82 -0.54 -9.16
N THR A 48 23.62 0.49 -8.92
CA THR A 48 23.52 1.32 -7.71
C THR A 48 23.01 2.73 -7.97
N LYS A 49 23.05 3.19 -9.23
CA LYS A 49 22.66 4.54 -9.63
C LYS A 49 21.84 4.55 -10.92
N LEU A 50 20.85 5.44 -11.00
CA LEU A 50 20.12 5.74 -12.23
C LEU A 50 20.73 6.95 -12.95
N PRO A 51 20.63 7.04 -14.29
CA PRO A 51 20.93 8.27 -15.01
C PRO A 51 19.89 9.35 -14.69
N PHE A 52 20.15 10.58 -15.13
CA PHE A 52 19.19 11.68 -14.97
C PHE A 52 17.89 11.40 -15.77
N VAL A 53 16.78 11.25 -15.05
CA VAL A 53 15.44 10.92 -15.58
C VAL A 53 14.37 11.88 -15.04
N PRO A 54 14.40 13.17 -15.46
CA PRO A 54 13.62 14.23 -14.81
C PRO A 54 12.10 14.07 -14.94
N SER A 55 11.64 13.37 -16.00
CA SER A 55 10.22 13.21 -16.32
C SER A 55 9.59 11.96 -15.69
N LEU A 56 10.35 11.22 -14.89
CA LEU A 56 9.90 9.94 -14.35
C LEU A 56 8.72 10.13 -13.39
N LYS A 57 7.64 9.40 -13.64
CA LYS A 57 6.40 9.43 -12.86
C LYS A 57 6.16 8.16 -12.07
N GLU A 58 6.54 7.02 -12.64
CA GLU A 58 6.36 5.71 -12.04
C GLU A 58 7.66 4.94 -12.05
N PHE A 59 8.03 4.46 -10.87
CA PHE A 59 9.22 3.64 -10.69
C PHE A 59 8.87 2.32 -10.01
N THR A 60 9.35 1.23 -10.61
CA THR A 60 9.12 -0.13 -10.13
C THR A 60 10.46 -0.85 -9.97
N LEU A 61 10.75 -1.33 -8.77
CA LEU A 61 12.03 -1.93 -8.39
C LEU A 61 11.84 -3.33 -7.81
N HIS A 62 12.37 -4.36 -8.48
CA HIS A 62 12.18 -5.78 -8.10
C HIS A 62 13.52 -6.50 -7.92
N TYR A 63 13.75 -7.22 -6.81
CA TYR A 63 14.97 -8.04 -6.62
C TYR A 63 16.27 -7.25 -6.91
N ASN A 64 16.44 -6.11 -6.27
CA ASN A 64 17.54 -5.17 -6.55
C ASN A 64 18.25 -4.71 -5.28
N ASN A 65 19.29 -3.90 -5.46
CA ASN A 65 19.95 -3.24 -4.35
C ASN A 65 19.13 -2.04 -3.87
N VAL A 66 18.91 -1.94 -2.56
CA VAL A 66 18.18 -0.84 -1.90
C VAL A 66 18.82 0.52 -2.18
N THR A 67 20.13 0.59 -2.44
CA THR A 67 20.84 1.86 -2.72
C THR A 67 20.29 2.59 -3.94
N LEU A 68 19.66 1.88 -4.89
CA LEU A 68 19.07 2.49 -6.08
C LEU A 68 17.93 3.46 -5.73
N LEU A 69 17.28 3.26 -4.57
CA LEU A 69 16.26 4.17 -4.05
C LEU A 69 16.84 5.57 -3.71
N GLY A 70 18.14 5.69 -3.49
CA GLY A 70 18.80 7.00 -3.36
C GLY A 70 18.79 7.79 -4.67
N SER A 71 18.69 7.14 -5.82
CA SER A 71 18.68 7.82 -7.13
C SER A 71 17.35 8.51 -7.43
N ILE A 72 16.27 8.12 -6.75
CA ILE A 72 14.94 8.67 -6.97
C ILE A 72 14.57 9.77 -5.96
N MET A 73 15.45 10.07 -5.00
CA MET A 73 15.14 11.00 -3.90
C MET A 73 14.92 12.45 -4.37
N PHE A 74 15.43 12.80 -5.55
CA PHE A 74 15.29 14.14 -6.15
C PHE A 74 14.20 14.20 -7.23
N LEU A 75 13.48 13.09 -7.47
CA LEU A 75 12.47 12.99 -8.51
C LEU A 75 11.07 13.33 -7.97
N THR A 76 10.19 13.76 -8.86
CA THR A 76 8.78 14.06 -8.55
C THR A 76 7.88 12.87 -8.93
N LEU A 77 8.21 11.71 -8.38
CA LEU A 77 7.46 10.47 -8.61
C LEU A 77 6.02 10.58 -8.09
N GLU A 78 5.10 9.95 -8.81
CA GLU A 78 3.69 9.81 -8.43
C GLU A 78 3.39 8.40 -7.94
N THR A 79 4.09 7.39 -8.47
CA THR A 79 3.91 5.97 -8.12
C THR A 79 5.26 5.28 -7.89
N LEU A 80 5.34 4.53 -6.80
CA LEU A 80 6.51 3.73 -6.44
C LEU A 80 6.08 2.33 -6.04
N HIS A 81 6.63 1.32 -6.71
CA HIS A 81 6.46 -0.07 -6.37
C HIS A 81 7.80 -0.72 -6.03
N ILE A 82 7.88 -1.28 -4.83
CA ILE A 82 9.06 -1.97 -4.31
C ILE A 82 8.70 -3.44 -4.13
N TRP A 83 9.45 -4.31 -4.78
CA TRP A 83 9.24 -5.75 -4.76
C TRP A 83 10.49 -6.48 -4.31
N ASP A 84 10.31 -7.39 -3.35
CA ASP A 84 11.32 -8.37 -2.95
C ASP A 84 12.66 -7.73 -2.55
N LEU A 85 12.60 -6.56 -1.90
CA LEU A 85 13.78 -5.90 -1.38
C LEU A 85 14.03 -6.29 0.09
N PRO A 86 15.29 -6.48 0.49
CA PRO A 86 15.65 -6.86 1.86
C PRO A 86 15.64 -5.63 2.80
N ILE A 87 14.53 -4.88 2.83
CA ILE A 87 14.34 -3.74 3.71
C ILE A 87 13.70 -4.18 5.04
N ARG A 88 14.17 -3.60 6.15
CA ARG A 88 13.54 -3.75 7.48
C ARG A 88 12.57 -2.63 7.80
N THR A 89 12.92 -1.42 7.39
CA THR A 89 12.07 -0.25 7.43
C THR A 89 12.01 0.39 6.04
N LEU A 90 10.95 1.14 5.77
CA LEU A 90 10.94 1.98 4.57
C LEU A 90 12.07 3.01 4.71
N PRO A 91 13.08 3.03 3.81
CA PRO A 91 14.18 3.97 3.93
C PRO A 91 13.64 5.41 3.89
N LYS A 92 14.43 6.36 4.37
CA LYS A 92 14.20 7.77 4.02
C LYS A 92 14.35 7.93 2.53
N LEU A 93 13.24 7.81 1.84
CA LEU A 93 13.18 7.93 0.40
C LEU A 93 13.30 9.40 -0.02
N LEU A 94 12.97 10.36 0.87
CA LEU A 94 12.74 11.74 0.50
C LEU A 94 13.12 12.70 1.64
N ASP A 95 13.96 13.70 1.33
CA ASP A 95 14.19 14.89 2.15
C ASP A 95 13.31 16.09 1.72
N ASN A 96 12.47 15.93 0.68
CA ASN A 96 11.59 16.96 0.09
C ASN A 96 10.10 16.54 0.25
N PRO A 97 9.10 17.45 0.20
CA PRO A 97 7.70 17.03 0.29
C PRO A 97 7.37 16.19 -0.94
N SER A 98 7.02 14.94 -0.67
CA SER A 98 6.74 13.95 -1.69
C SER A 98 5.56 14.34 -2.58
N THR A 99 5.69 14.15 -3.89
CA THR A 99 4.56 14.12 -4.83
C THR A 99 3.92 12.73 -4.95
N LEU A 100 4.45 11.75 -4.20
CA LEU A 100 4.05 10.35 -4.32
C LEU A 100 2.60 10.18 -3.87
N LYS A 101 1.78 9.65 -4.77
CA LYS A 101 0.35 9.37 -4.57
C LYS A 101 0.11 7.90 -4.27
N THR A 102 0.96 7.02 -4.81
CA THR A 102 0.82 5.57 -4.68
C THR A 102 2.14 4.93 -4.25
N LEU A 103 2.10 4.16 -3.17
CA LEU A 103 3.21 3.33 -2.70
C LEU A 103 2.74 1.88 -2.57
N GLY A 104 3.41 0.97 -3.25
CA GLY A 104 3.23 -0.47 -3.07
C GLY A 104 4.51 -1.14 -2.59
N LEU A 105 4.43 -1.88 -1.49
CA LEU A 105 5.49 -2.69 -0.92
C LEU A 105 5.09 -4.15 -1.03
N HIS A 106 5.88 -4.94 -1.75
CA HIS A 106 5.51 -6.30 -2.13
C HIS A 106 6.67 -7.25 -1.84
N GLY A 107 6.42 -8.40 -1.22
CA GLY A 107 7.45 -9.42 -1.01
C GLY A 107 8.63 -8.97 -0.13
N CYS A 108 8.50 -7.85 0.59
CA CYS A 108 9.55 -7.33 1.47
C CYS A 108 9.54 -8.11 2.78
N ALA A 109 10.03 -9.36 2.74
CA ALA A 109 9.85 -10.35 3.82
C ALA A 109 10.40 -9.92 5.19
N ASN A 110 11.39 -9.01 5.22
CA ASN A 110 12.00 -8.49 6.45
C ASN A 110 11.39 -7.17 6.93
N LEU A 111 10.38 -6.62 6.24
CA LEU A 111 9.78 -5.32 6.58
C LEU A 111 9.01 -5.42 7.89
N GLU A 112 9.52 -4.77 8.93
CA GLU A 112 8.97 -4.77 10.29
C GLU A 112 8.05 -3.56 10.53
N SER A 113 8.37 -2.40 9.96
CA SER A 113 7.56 -1.17 10.05
C SER A 113 7.76 -0.26 8.83
N VAL A 114 6.74 0.55 8.53
CA VAL A 114 6.79 1.58 7.48
C VAL A 114 6.74 3.02 8.05
N ASP A 115 6.62 3.17 9.38
CA ASP A 115 6.32 4.46 10.02
C ASP A 115 7.38 5.54 9.73
N GLU A 116 8.66 5.19 9.85
CA GLU A 116 9.78 6.13 9.68
C GLU A 116 9.86 6.73 8.27
N GLY A 117 9.41 6.00 7.25
CA GLY A 117 9.43 6.45 5.86
C GLY A 117 8.15 7.16 5.42
N LEU A 118 6.99 6.73 5.94
CA LEU A 118 5.70 7.30 5.54
C LEU A 118 5.51 8.75 6.03
N GLN A 119 6.20 9.18 7.08
CA GLN A 119 6.04 10.52 7.67
C GLN A 119 6.30 11.69 6.71
N TYR A 120 6.95 11.42 5.59
CA TYR A 120 7.32 12.42 4.58
C TYR A 120 6.39 12.39 3.35
N LEU A 121 5.40 11.48 3.31
CA LEU A 121 4.55 11.20 2.14
C LEU A 121 3.17 11.87 2.23
N ASN A 122 3.13 13.19 2.42
CA ASN A 122 1.88 13.93 2.68
C ASN A 122 0.83 13.85 1.55
N CYS A 123 1.27 13.59 0.31
CA CYS A 123 0.41 13.41 -0.86
C CYS A 123 -0.03 11.95 -1.09
N LEU A 124 0.40 11.02 -0.24
CA LEU A 124 0.11 9.60 -0.43
C LEU A 124 -1.39 9.35 -0.29
N GLY A 125 -2.02 8.97 -1.39
CA GLY A 125 -3.43 8.60 -1.46
C GLY A 125 -3.66 7.11 -1.31
N HIS A 126 -2.70 6.28 -1.74
CA HIS A 126 -2.85 4.83 -1.82
C HIS A 126 -1.60 4.13 -1.28
N LEU A 127 -1.78 3.31 -0.24
CA LEU A 127 -0.74 2.45 0.32
C LEU A 127 -1.17 0.99 0.21
N GLN A 128 -0.35 0.17 -0.44
CA GLN A 128 -0.55 -1.27 -0.55
C GLN A 128 0.66 -2.02 0.00
N ILE A 129 0.42 -2.98 0.90
CA ILE A 129 1.45 -3.85 1.46
C ILE A 129 1.04 -5.29 1.17
N MET A 130 1.87 -6.02 0.43
CA MET A 130 1.62 -7.41 0.04
C MET A 130 2.80 -8.33 0.37
N TRP A 131 2.55 -9.56 0.79
CA TRP A 131 3.61 -10.57 1.03
C TRP A 131 4.75 -10.06 1.94
N CYS A 132 4.42 -9.30 2.99
CA CYS A 132 5.40 -8.72 3.92
C CYS A 132 5.27 -9.39 5.30
N ASP A 133 5.77 -10.61 5.44
CA ASP A 133 5.44 -11.46 6.59
C ASP A 133 6.03 -11.02 7.93
N SER A 134 6.98 -10.09 7.95
CA SER A 134 7.52 -9.53 9.19
C SER A 134 6.74 -8.32 9.70
N ILE A 135 5.75 -7.81 8.93
CA ILE A 135 4.95 -6.67 9.36
C ILE A 135 3.92 -7.14 10.39
N THR A 136 4.16 -6.82 11.66
CA THR A 136 3.29 -7.27 12.75
C THR A 136 2.27 -6.24 13.17
N SER A 137 2.41 -4.99 12.74
CA SER A 137 1.54 -3.88 13.16
C SER A 137 1.11 -3.04 11.97
N PHE A 138 -0.11 -2.53 12.05
CA PHE A 138 -0.60 -1.48 11.17
C PHE A 138 0.16 -0.16 11.47
N PRO A 139 0.49 0.67 10.46
CA PRO A 139 1.26 1.89 10.64
C PRO A 139 0.41 3.08 11.07
N ILE A 140 -0.46 2.92 12.08
CA ILE A 140 -1.48 3.94 12.37
C ILE A 140 -0.89 5.20 12.99
N ALA A 141 0.20 5.10 13.75
CA ALA A 141 0.84 6.25 14.38
C ALA A 141 1.21 7.33 13.35
N ILE A 142 1.52 6.93 12.12
CA ILE A 142 1.85 7.85 11.05
C ILE A 142 0.68 8.17 10.12
N LEU A 143 -0.40 7.36 10.11
CA LEU A 143 -1.58 7.64 9.30
C LEU A 143 -2.21 9.00 9.63
N GLU A 144 -2.05 9.50 10.87
CA GLU A 144 -2.48 10.84 11.27
C GLU A 144 -1.81 11.96 10.44
N ASN A 145 -0.59 11.74 9.97
CA ASN A 145 0.16 12.70 9.16
C ASN A 145 -0.15 12.57 7.66
N LEU A 146 -0.79 11.49 7.23
CA LEU A 146 -1.13 11.22 5.84
C LEU A 146 -2.51 11.76 5.50
N SER A 147 -2.64 13.09 5.46
CA SER A 147 -3.92 13.80 5.22
C SER A 147 -4.57 13.47 3.88
N SER A 148 -3.81 12.99 2.89
CA SER A 148 -4.30 12.62 1.56
C SER A 148 -4.69 11.14 1.44
N LEU A 149 -4.42 10.30 2.46
CA LEU A 149 -4.60 8.86 2.34
C LEU A 149 -6.09 8.52 2.24
N THR A 150 -6.46 7.86 1.14
CA THR A 150 -7.83 7.44 0.86
C THR A 150 -7.99 5.92 0.81
N SER A 151 -6.91 5.19 0.57
CA SER A 151 -6.94 3.73 0.44
C SER A 151 -5.73 3.08 1.09
N LEU A 152 -6.01 2.09 1.93
CA LEU A 152 -5.03 1.27 2.63
C LEU A 152 -5.32 -0.21 2.36
N GLY A 153 -4.31 -0.94 1.89
CA GLY A 153 -4.42 -2.35 1.54
C GLY A 153 -3.35 -3.22 2.20
N PHE A 154 -3.77 -4.31 2.83
CA PHE A 154 -2.89 -5.37 3.33
C PHE A 154 -3.32 -6.69 2.70
N GLN A 155 -2.41 -7.34 1.97
CA GLN A 155 -2.68 -8.65 1.39
C GLN A 155 -1.56 -9.64 1.70
N PHE A 156 -1.89 -10.90 1.95
CA PHE A 156 -0.87 -11.94 2.16
C PHE A 156 0.14 -11.56 3.25
N CYS A 157 -0.31 -10.93 4.34
CA CYS A 157 0.55 -10.54 5.46
C CYS A 157 0.26 -11.47 6.65
N GLU A 158 0.97 -12.59 6.74
CA GLU A 158 0.61 -13.68 7.64
C GLU A 158 0.63 -13.27 9.12
N LYS A 159 1.67 -12.56 9.56
CA LYS A 159 1.86 -12.18 10.97
C LYS A 159 1.20 -10.86 11.36
N LEU A 160 0.33 -10.31 10.51
CA LEU A 160 -0.33 -9.05 10.77
C LEU A 160 -1.19 -9.18 12.04
N ASN A 161 -0.68 -8.60 13.13
CA ASN A 161 -1.29 -8.71 14.45
C ASN A 161 -2.04 -7.40 14.76
N PRO A 162 -3.19 -7.45 15.43
CA PRO A 162 -3.83 -6.30 16.05
C PRO A 162 -2.98 -5.72 17.21
N LEU A 163 -1.78 -5.21 16.96
CA LEU A 163 -1.06 -4.46 17.98
C LEU A 163 -1.71 -3.08 18.16
N SER A 164 -2.23 -2.88 19.37
CA SER A 164 -2.78 -1.64 19.90
C SER A 164 -1.65 -0.70 20.33
N GLY A 165 -1.64 0.52 19.80
CA GLY A 165 -0.90 1.64 20.34
C GLY A 165 -1.86 2.79 20.68
N PRO A 166 -1.53 3.67 21.64
CA PRO A 166 -2.31 4.87 21.88
C PRO A 166 -2.20 5.77 20.64
N LEU A 167 -3.35 6.05 20.01
CA LEU A 167 -3.44 6.83 18.78
C LEU A 167 -4.43 7.96 19.00
N ARG A 168 -4.12 9.15 18.49
CA ARG A 168 -5.03 10.28 18.53
C ARG A 168 -6.04 10.12 17.39
N SER A 169 -7.24 10.63 17.61
CA SER A 169 -8.33 10.53 16.63
C SER A 169 -8.08 11.52 15.49
N GLY A 170 -8.21 11.10 14.22
CA GLY A 170 -8.12 12.04 13.08
C GLY A 170 -7.77 11.47 11.69
N VAL A 171 -7.75 10.16 11.50
CA VAL A 171 -7.33 9.56 10.21
C VAL A 171 -8.48 9.57 9.20
N VAL A 172 -8.21 10.02 7.97
CA VAL A 172 -9.21 10.31 6.92
C VAL A 172 -9.36 9.17 5.89
N SER A 173 -8.74 8.00 6.11
CA SER A 173 -8.78 6.91 5.13
C SER A 173 -10.20 6.44 4.85
N GLU A 174 -10.57 6.41 3.56
CA GLU A 174 -11.92 6.06 3.11
C GLU A 174 -12.08 4.57 2.81
N ARG A 175 -11.00 3.88 2.45
CA ARG A 175 -11.07 2.48 2.02
C ARG A 175 -10.01 1.63 2.72
N LEU A 176 -10.43 0.53 3.32
CA LEU A 176 -9.56 -0.46 3.93
C LEU A 176 -9.81 -1.82 3.29
N ASN A 177 -8.75 -2.41 2.72
CA ASN A 177 -8.79 -3.75 2.16
C ASN A 177 -7.82 -4.67 2.91
N ILE A 178 -8.33 -5.76 3.46
CA ILE A 178 -7.55 -6.81 4.13
C ILE A 178 -7.85 -8.14 3.43
N GLY A 179 -6.82 -8.78 2.92
CA GLY A 179 -6.95 -9.99 2.10
C GLY A 179 -5.91 -11.05 2.43
N PHE A 180 -6.29 -12.32 2.39
CA PHE A 180 -5.32 -13.43 2.45
C PHE A 180 -4.42 -13.39 3.70
N CYS A 181 -4.96 -13.02 4.86
CA CYS A 181 -4.25 -12.99 6.13
C CYS A 181 -4.80 -14.09 7.06
N PRO A 182 -4.38 -15.36 6.92
CA PRO A 182 -5.01 -16.49 7.60
C PRO A 182 -4.82 -16.47 9.12
N GLU A 183 -3.77 -15.85 9.66
CA GLU A 183 -3.54 -15.75 11.11
C GLU A 183 -4.17 -14.52 11.76
N LEU A 184 -4.83 -13.64 10.99
CA LEU A 184 -5.46 -12.43 11.52
C LEU A 184 -6.67 -12.80 12.38
N LYS A 185 -6.52 -12.81 13.72
CA LYS A 185 -7.59 -13.24 14.64
C LYS A 185 -8.64 -12.16 14.92
N HIS A 186 -8.23 -10.91 14.92
CA HIS A 186 -9.07 -9.75 15.21
C HIS A 186 -8.68 -8.59 14.31
N LEU A 187 -9.66 -7.75 13.94
CA LEU A 187 -9.34 -6.45 13.38
C LEU A 187 -8.62 -5.60 14.44
N PRO A 188 -7.58 -4.83 14.05
CA PRO A 188 -6.92 -3.91 14.98
C PRO A 188 -7.91 -2.90 15.55
N GLU A 189 -7.88 -2.63 16.86
CA GLU A 189 -8.71 -1.57 17.47
C GLU A 189 -8.48 -0.20 16.84
N SER A 190 -7.28 0.02 16.31
CA SER A 190 -6.93 1.24 15.60
C SER A 190 -7.73 1.47 14.31
N VAL A 191 -8.32 0.43 13.70
CA VAL A 191 -9.28 0.58 12.59
C VAL A 191 -10.50 1.38 13.04
N GLN A 192 -10.89 1.31 14.33
CA GLN A 192 -11.94 2.16 14.90
C GLN A 192 -11.67 3.66 14.72
N LYS A 193 -10.40 4.07 14.58
CA LYS A 193 -10.00 5.47 14.45
C LYS A 193 -10.11 6.00 13.02
N LEU A 194 -10.41 5.15 12.04
CA LEU A 194 -10.67 5.55 10.66
C LEU A 194 -12.09 6.13 10.55
N SER A 195 -12.30 7.33 11.11
CA SER A 195 -13.63 7.96 11.21
C SER A 195 -14.29 8.26 9.86
N CYS A 196 -13.49 8.33 8.79
CA CYS A 196 -13.94 8.57 7.43
C CYS A 196 -14.03 7.29 6.58
N LEU A 197 -13.86 6.11 7.18
CA LEU A 197 -13.93 4.83 6.46
C LEU A 197 -15.32 4.64 5.83
N LYS A 198 -15.36 4.52 4.51
CA LYS A 198 -16.55 4.31 3.68
C LYS A 198 -16.64 2.88 3.16
N GLU A 199 -15.51 2.23 2.91
CA GLU A 199 -15.47 0.86 2.38
C GLU A 199 -14.52 -0.01 3.22
N LEU A 200 -15.02 -1.14 3.71
CA LEU A 200 -14.23 -2.17 4.37
C LEU A 200 -14.38 -3.49 3.61
N THR A 201 -13.26 -3.98 3.07
CA THR A 201 -13.19 -5.29 2.42
C THR A 201 -12.32 -6.24 3.24
N ILE A 202 -12.85 -7.42 3.54
CA ILE A 202 -12.17 -8.50 4.26
C ILE A 202 -12.36 -9.78 3.45
N HIS A 203 -11.27 -10.41 3.03
CA HIS A 203 -11.36 -11.66 2.28
C HIS A 203 -10.23 -12.64 2.57
N HIS A 204 -10.49 -13.94 2.47
CA HIS A 204 -9.50 -15.00 2.74
C HIS A 204 -8.77 -14.83 4.10
N CYS A 205 -9.49 -14.43 5.15
CA CYS A 205 -8.96 -14.23 6.50
C CYS A 205 -9.59 -15.25 7.46
N GLU A 206 -9.24 -16.54 7.32
CA GLU A 206 -9.88 -17.65 8.06
C GLU A 206 -9.73 -17.55 9.59
N GLY A 207 -8.65 -16.93 10.07
CA GLY A 207 -8.43 -16.66 11.48
C GLY A 207 -9.38 -15.61 12.07
N LEU A 208 -9.97 -14.75 11.24
CA LEU A 208 -10.82 -13.64 11.69
C LEU A 208 -12.24 -14.15 11.90
N ARG A 209 -12.48 -14.64 13.12
CA ARG A 209 -13.71 -15.38 13.42
C ARG A 209 -14.89 -14.52 13.84
N SER A 210 -14.69 -13.26 14.19
CA SER A 210 -15.76 -12.34 14.60
C SER A 210 -15.42 -10.90 14.27
N LEU A 211 -16.46 -10.08 14.11
CA LEU A 211 -16.30 -8.63 14.02
C LEU A 211 -16.26 -8.00 15.42
N PRO A 212 -15.50 -6.92 15.62
CA PRO A 212 -15.50 -6.18 16.86
C PRO A 212 -16.73 -5.28 16.98
N ASP A 213 -17.27 -5.12 18.20
CA ASP A 213 -18.46 -4.30 18.49
C ASP A 213 -18.31 -2.84 18.04
N TRP A 214 -17.09 -2.30 18.09
CA TRP A 214 -16.81 -0.93 17.67
C TRP A 214 -17.10 -0.69 16.18
N LEU A 215 -17.20 -1.73 15.36
CA LEU A 215 -17.57 -1.57 13.96
C LEU A 215 -18.97 -0.95 13.81
N GLY A 216 -19.86 -1.19 14.79
CA GLY A 216 -21.16 -0.51 14.92
C GLY A 216 -21.07 1.00 15.11
N SER A 217 -19.91 1.53 15.48
CA SER A 217 -19.68 2.96 15.68
C SER A 217 -19.17 3.69 14.43
N LEU A 218 -18.81 2.97 13.35
CA LEU A 218 -18.30 3.57 12.12
C LEU A 218 -19.44 4.13 11.24
N GLN A 219 -19.96 5.30 11.62
CA GLN A 219 -21.12 5.94 10.95
C GLN A 219 -20.87 6.33 9.48
N SER A 220 -19.61 6.45 9.07
CA SER A 220 -19.24 6.77 7.68
C SER A 220 -19.25 5.54 6.77
N LEU A 221 -19.28 4.32 7.33
CA LEU A 221 -19.14 3.07 6.58
C LEU A 221 -20.37 2.84 5.71
N ARG A 222 -20.15 2.79 4.39
CA ARG A 222 -21.17 2.60 3.36
C ARG A 222 -21.21 1.18 2.84
N GLU A 223 -20.04 0.57 2.69
CA GLU A 223 -19.89 -0.74 2.09
C GLU A 223 -19.05 -1.66 2.97
N LEU A 224 -19.57 -2.86 3.22
CA LEU A 224 -18.86 -3.95 3.89
C LEU A 224 -18.88 -5.19 3.00
N TRP A 225 -17.69 -5.65 2.61
CA TRP A 225 -17.52 -6.83 1.77
C TRP A 225 -16.75 -7.90 2.56
N ILE A 226 -17.38 -9.05 2.78
CA ILE A 226 -16.79 -10.22 3.44
C ILE A 226 -16.84 -11.40 2.47
N GLY A 227 -15.72 -12.06 2.21
CA GLY A 227 -15.71 -13.24 1.34
C GLY A 227 -14.60 -14.22 1.68
N GLU A 228 -14.86 -15.51 1.53
CA GLU A 228 -13.87 -16.56 1.81
C GLU A 228 -13.38 -16.49 3.26
N CYS A 229 -14.28 -16.14 4.19
CA CYS A 229 -14.04 -16.08 5.64
C CYS A 229 -15.11 -16.90 6.37
N PRO A 230 -15.04 -18.25 6.40
CA PRO A 230 -16.20 -19.10 6.71
C PRO A 230 -16.88 -18.84 8.05
N ASP A 231 -16.11 -18.55 9.10
CA ASP A 231 -16.67 -18.25 10.43
C ASP A 231 -17.33 -16.85 10.46
N LEU A 232 -16.66 -15.85 9.87
CA LEU A 232 -17.17 -14.49 9.78
C LEU A 232 -18.44 -14.41 8.93
N GLU A 233 -18.45 -15.10 7.79
CA GLU A 233 -19.61 -15.17 6.90
C GLU A 233 -20.83 -15.72 7.64
N LYS A 234 -20.68 -16.78 8.44
CA LYS A 234 -21.75 -17.37 9.25
C LYS A 234 -22.27 -16.39 10.31
N ARG A 235 -21.38 -15.70 11.01
CA ARG A 235 -21.76 -14.71 12.04
C ARG A 235 -22.39 -13.46 11.46
N CYS A 236 -22.09 -13.12 10.22
CA CYS A 236 -22.66 -11.95 9.54
C CYS A 236 -23.95 -12.29 8.76
N GLN A 237 -24.48 -13.52 8.84
CA GLN A 237 -25.68 -13.89 8.09
C GLN A 237 -26.90 -13.07 8.53
N LYS A 238 -27.61 -12.48 7.57
CA LYS A 238 -28.89 -11.82 7.81
C LYS A 238 -30.02 -12.85 8.04
N PRO A 239 -30.93 -12.67 9.00
CA PRO A 239 -30.95 -11.64 10.06
C PRO A 239 -30.42 -12.12 11.42
N ASN A 240 -30.02 -13.38 11.54
CA ASN A 240 -29.81 -14.06 12.84
C ASN A 240 -28.33 -14.26 13.19
N GLY A 241 -27.41 -13.83 12.35
CA GLY A 241 -25.98 -13.91 12.61
C GLY A 241 -25.61 -13.09 13.85
N GLU A 242 -24.72 -13.63 14.67
CA GLU A 242 -24.31 -12.98 15.93
C GLU A 242 -23.75 -11.56 15.73
N ASP A 243 -23.05 -11.32 14.62
CA ASP A 243 -22.45 -10.03 14.30
C ASP A 243 -23.37 -9.18 13.41
N TRP A 244 -24.57 -9.68 13.05
CA TRP A 244 -25.48 -8.99 12.14
C TRP A 244 -25.91 -7.62 12.68
N LEU A 245 -26.23 -7.51 13.97
CA LEU A 245 -26.63 -6.24 14.59
C LEU A 245 -25.49 -5.20 14.57
N THR A 246 -24.24 -5.66 14.65
CA THR A 246 -23.06 -4.79 14.55
C THR A 246 -22.98 -4.14 13.17
N ILE A 247 -23.36 -4.85 12.11
CA ILE A 247 -23.21 -4.39 10.72
C ILE A 247 -24.51 -3.92 10.06
N SER A 248 -25.68 -4.12 10.68
CA SER A 248 -26.98 -3.87 10.03
C SER A 248 -27.23 -2.41 9.65
N HIS A 249 -26.49 -1.47 10.25
CA HIS A 249 -26.54 -0.05 9.94
C HIS A 249 -25.85 0.32 8.61
N ILE A 250 -25.03 -0.58 8.06
CA ILE A 250 -24.26 -0.37 6.83
C ILE A 250 -25.18 -0.52 5.61
N PRO A 251 -25.29 0.47 4.71
CA PRO A 251 -26.19 0.43 3.56
C PRO A 251 -25.99 -0.76 2.60
N ILE A 252 -24.74 -1.06 2.25
CA ILE A 252 -24.39 -2.10 1.28
C ILE A 252 -23.53 -3.16 1.98
N ILE A 253 -24.03 -4.40 2.02
CA ILE A 253 -23.32 -5.54 2.61
C ILE A 253 -23.26 -6.66 1.59
N LEU A 254 -22.05 -7.10 1.29
CA LEU A 254 -21.77 -8.26 0.47
C LEU A 254 -21.14 -9.35 1.33
N ILE A 255 -21.72 -10.55 1.30
CA ILE A 255 -21.18 -11.74 1.98
C ILE A 255 -21.05 -12.84 0.93
N ASN A 256 -19.85 -13.44 0.82
CA ASN A 256 -19.53 -14.47 -0.17
C ASN A 256 -19.94 -14.02 -1.58
N TRP A 257 -19.50 -12.82 -1.96
CA TRP A 257 -19.75 -12.19 -3.26
C TRP A 257 -21.22 -11.98 -3.61
N LYS A 258 -22.13 -12.05 -2.63
CA LYS A 258 -23.58 -11.85 -2.80
C LYS A 258 -24.05 -10.68 -1.97
N ILE A 259 -24.90 -9.83 -2.56
CA ILE A 259 -25.56 -8.74 -1.86
C ILE A 259 -26.55 -9.33 -0.86
N VAL A 260 -26.32 -9.12 0.44
CA VAL A 260 -27.24 -9.52 1.52
C VAL A 260 -28.05 -8.33 2.04
N GLN A 261 -27.57 -7.11 1.79
CA GLN A 261 -28.26 -5.86 2.08
C GLN A 261 -27.87 -4.79 1.08
N ASN A 262 -28.87 -4.05 0.61
CA ASN A 262 -28.72 -2.83 -0.16
C ASN A 262 -29.89 -1.90 0.23
N LEU A 263 -29.57 -0.76 0.85
CA LEU A 263 -30.55 0.23 1.31
C LEU A 263 -30.60 1.49 0.42
N ASP A 264 -29.84 1.51 -0.68
CA ASP A 264 -29.76 2.65 -1.61
C ASP A 264 -30.72 2.50 -2.82
N ILE A 265 -31.62 1.51 -2.78
CA ILE A 265 -32.61 1.20 -3.84
C ILE A 265 -34.00 1.70 -3.45
#